data_AF-A0A949CKH5-F1
#
_entry.id   AF-A0A949CKH5-F1
#
_cell.length_a   1.000
_cell.length_b   1.000
_cell.length_c   1.000
_cell.angle_alpha   90.00
_cell.angle_beta   90.00
_cell.angle_gamma   90.00
#
_symmetry.space_group_name_H-M   'P 1'
#
loop_
_entity.id
_entity.type
_entity.pdbx_description
1 polymer ?
#
loop_
_entity_poly.entity_id
_entity_poly.type
_entity_poly.pdbx_seq_one_letter_code
_entity_poly.pdbx_strand_id
1 'polypeptide(L)'
;SQQLKGLADRLQSMESAQQKRGGARLTANTSGRVNGSPLRDLGFSVEDDGGVIRVRVPADQLFQSGSAQLTPSASGALDRIAQIIASDYRQQRIAIEGHTDNAPLYGGTYTTSHQLAAAQSNAVMDHLTRRNQLPTTQLFTLAHGSNYPIADNQTPAGRSANRRIEFVIYPETW
;
A
#
# COMPACT_ATOMS: atom_id res chain seq x y z
N SER A 1 47.38 -12.56 8.01
CA SER A 1 47.66 -12.25 6.59
C SER A 1 47.15 -10.84 6.28
N GLN A 2 47.78 -10.10 5.36
CA GLN A 2 47.33 -8.76 4.95
C GLN A 2 45.89 -8.74 4.40
N GLN A 3 45.41 -9.88 3.88
CA GLN A 3 44.03 -10.07 3.43
C GLN A 3 42.98 -9.94 4.54
N LEU A 4 43.25 -10.42 5.76
CA LEU A 4 42.28 -10.33 6.87
C LEU A 4 42.13 -8.90 7.39
N LYS A 5 43.22 -8.11 7.36
CA LYS A 5 43.19 -6.71 7.75
C LYS A 5 42.42 -5.86 6.73
N GLY A 6 42.64 -6.10 5.43
CA GLY A 6 41.88 -5.44 4.36
C GLY A 6 40.39 -5.79 4.33
N LEU A 7 40.00 -6.97 4.81
CA LEU A 7 38.59 -7.36 4.96
C LEU A 7 37.92 -6.62 6.12
N ALA A 8 38.61 -6.48 7.25
CA ALA A 8 38.11 -5.72 8.40
C ALA A 8 37.92 -4.24 8.06
N ASP A 9 38.88 -3.62 7.37
CA ASP A 9 38.79 -2.23 6.94
C ASP A 9 37.63 -2.01 5.95
N ARG A 10 37.34 -3.00 5.08
CA ARG A 10 36.17 -2.99 4.19
C ARG A 10 34.86 -3.15 4.93
N LEU A 11 34.78 -4.05 5.91
CA LEU A 11 33.58 -4.20 6.74
C LEU A 11 33.29 -2.93 7.52
N GLN A 12 34.32 -2.33 8.13
CA GLN A 12 34.18 -1.12 8.92
C GLN A 12 33.80 0.10 8.06
N SER A 13 34.33 0.19 6.83
CA SER A 13 33.91 1.21 5.87
C SER A 13 32.52 0.97 5.27
N MET A 14 32.08 -0.29 5.14
CA MET A 14 30.71 -0.65 4.75
C MET A 14 29.70 -0.36 5.87
N GLU A 15 30.03 -0.66 7.12
CA GLU A 15 29.24 -0.30 8.30
C GLU A 15 29.17 1.22 8.44
N SER A 16 30.29 1.92 8.25
CA SER A 16 30.33 3.38 8.22
C SER A 16 29.52 3.95 7.04
N ALA A 17 29.48 3.28 5.90
CA ALA A 17 28.66 3.67 4.75
C ALA A 17 27.17 3.37 4.96
N GLN A 18 26.82 2.29 5.68
CA GLN A 18 25.45 2.01 6.12
C GLN A 18 24.98 3.00 7.20
N GLN A 19 25.84 3.34 8.16
CA GLN A 19 25.57 4.33 9.20
C GLN A 19 25.51 5.75 8.64
N LYS A 20 26.37 6.12 7.69
CA LYS A 20 26.29 7.42 6.97
C LYS A 20 25.13 7.49 5.97
N ARG A 21 24.65 6.34 5.45
CA ARG A 21 23.36 6.26 4.74
C ARG A 21 22.15 6.35 5.67
N GLY A 22 22.34 6.12 6.96
CA GLY A 22 21.46 6.56 8.03
C GLY A 22 21.60 8.05 8.29
N GLY A 23 21.44 8.89 7.26
CA GLY A 23 21.15 10.30 7.47
C GLY A 23 19.94 10.37 8.39
N ALA A 24 19.99 11.19 9.44
CA ALA A 24 18.97 11.33 10.47
C ALA A 24 17.59 10.97 9.93
N ARG A 25 17.09 9.78 10.28
CA ARG A 25 15.74 9.38 9.89
C ARG A 25 14.86 10.29 10.71
N LEU A 26 14.52 11.45 10.16
CA LEU A 26 13.36 12.23 10.55
C LEU A 26 12.19 11.28 10.30
N THR A 27 11.98 10.38 11.26
CA THR A 27 10.79 9.55 11.28
C THR A 27 9.71 10.58 11.48
N ALA A 28 9.01 10.92 10.40
CA ALA A 28 7.82 11.73 10.51
C ALA A 28 6.98 11.06 11.60
N ASN A 29 6.73 11.78 12.69
CA ASN A 29 5.95 11.24 13.80
C ASN A 29 4.50 11.11 13.30
N THR A 30 4.23 9.99 12.63
CA THR A 30 2.92 9.65 12.08
C THR A 30 1.97 9.18 13.17
N SER A 31 2.47 8.83 14.34
CA SER A 31 1.66 8.30 15.43
C SER A 31 0.60 9.30 15.91
N GLY A 32 0.90 10.60 15.91
CA GLY A 32 -0.09 11.66 16.14
C GLY A 32 -1.10 11.83 14.99
N ARG A 33 -0.68 11.61 13.74
CA ARG A 33 -1.53 11.71 12.54
C ARG A 33 -2.46 10.51 12.37
N VAL A 34 -2.04 9.32 12.85
CA VAL A 34 -2.85 8.09 12.79
C VAL A 34 -3.96 8.12 13.85
N ASN A 35 -3.65 8.51 15.09
CA ASN A 35 -4.62 8.47 16.19
C ASN A 35 -5.85 9.38 15.99
N GLY A 36 -5.71 10.49 15.24
CA GLY A 36 -6.80 11.39 14.89
C GLY A 36 -7.25 11.30 13.43
N SER A 37 -6.85 10.27 12.68
CA SER A 37 -7.16 10.19 11.25
C SER A 37 -8.65 9.91 11.02
N PRO A 38 -9.36 10.74 10.22
CA PRO A 38 -10.75 10.47 9.82
C PRO A 38 -10.91 9.15 9.03
N LEU A 39 -9.80 8.57 8.53
CA LEU A 39 -9.81 7.29 7.82
C LEU A 39 -10.23 6.12 8.74
N ARG A 40 -10.03 6.26 10.05
CA ARG A 40 -10.47 5.26 11.05
C ARG A 40 -11.99 5.22 11.18
N ASP A 41 -12.65 6.37 11.01
CA ASP A 41 -14.11 6.49 11.10
C ASP A 41 -14.82 5.79 9.95
N LEU A 42 -14.10 5.44 8.89
CA LEU A 42 -14.62 4.63 7.78
C LEU A 42 -14.71 3.13 8.09
N GLY A 43 -14.23 2.69 9.26
CA GLY A 43 -14.23 1.28 9.67
C GLY A 43 -13.12 0.43 9.04
N PHE A 44 -12.11 1.08 8.43
CA PHE A 44 -10.94 0.41 7.88
C PHE A 44 -9.80 0.31 8.90
N SER A 45 -8.90 -0.66 8.68
CA SER A 45 -7.67 -0.77 9.48
C SER A 45 -6.72 0.35 9.08
N VAL A 46 -6.30 1.19 10.04
CA VAL A 46 -5.35 2.28 9.83
C VAL A 46 -4.20 2.12 10.81
N GLU A 47 -2.97 2.07 10.30
CA GLU A 47 -1.77 1.82 11.08
C GLU A 47 -0.67 2.83 10.73
N ASP A 48 0.21 3.06 11.72
CA ASP A 48 1.52 3.68 11.52
C ASP A 48 2.51 2.57 11.13
N ASP A 49 3.10 2.67 9.94
CA ASP A 49 4.03 1.68 9.40
C ASP A 49 5.38 2.33 9.08
N GLY A 50 6.16 2.63 10.10
CA GLY A 50 7.52 3.14 9.91
C GLY A 50 7.58 4.54 9.31
N GLY A 51 6.63 5.41 9.67
CA GLY A 51 6.58 6.80 9.22
C GLY A 51 5.59 7.07 8.08
N VAL A 52 4.86 6.06 7.61
CA VAL A 52 3.74 6.22 6.68
C VAL A 52 2.43 5.81 7.36
N ILE A 53 1.32 6.35 6.87
CA ILE A 53 -0.02 5.89 7.29
C ILE A 53 -0.49 4.86 6.28
N ARG A 54 -0.85 3.67 6.76
CA ARG A 54 -1.36 2.58 5.91
C ARG A 54 -2.82 2.31 6.22
N VAL A 55 -3.68 2.47 5.22
CA VAL A 55 -5.11 2.11 5.30
C VAL A 55 -5.34 0.84 4.52
N ARG A 56 -5.84 -0.22 5.18
CA ARG A 56 -6.18 -1.49 4.50
C ARG A 56 -7.67 -1.58 4.23
N VAL A 57 -8.01 -1.75 2.96
CA VAL A 57 -9.38 -1.94 2.49
C VAL A 57 -9.53 -3.34 1.90
N PRO A 58 -10.43 -4.19 2.43
CA PRO A 58 -10.64 -5.54 1.89
C PRO A 58 -11.04 -5.48 0.41
N ALA A 59 -10.34 -6.24 -0.43
CA ALA A 59 -10.60 -6.23 -1.88
C ALA A 59 -11.98 -6.80 -2.21
N ASP A 60 -12.49 -7.72 -1.38
CA ASP A 60 -13.83 -8.31 -1.52
C ASP A 60 -14.97 -7.30 -1.37
N GLN A 61 -14.71 -6.14 -0.73
CA GLN A 61 -15.67 -5.03 -0.66
C GLN A 61 -15.61 -4.14 -1.90
N LEU A 62 -14.46 -4.12 -2.59
CA LEU A 62 -14.19 -3.23 -3.71
C LEU A 62 -14.50 -3.87 -5.06
N PHE A 63 -14.21 -5.15 -5.24
CA PHE A 63 -14.24 -5.79 -6.56
C PHE A 63 -15.14 -7.01 -6.62
N GLN A 64 -15.64 -7.32 -7.82
CA GLN A 64 -16.18 -8.63 -8.10
C GLN A 64 -15.07 -9.68 -7.99
N SER A 65 -15.41 -10.87 -7.48
CA SER A 65 -14.45 -11.94 -7.19
C SER A 65 -13.53 -12.24 -8.37
N GLY A 66 -12.20 -12.25 -8.12
CA GLY A 66 -11.19 -12.57 -9.14
C GLY A 66 -11.03 -11.53 -10.25
N SER A 67 -11.57 -10.32 -10.08
CA SER A 67 -11.54 -9.28 -11.12
C SER A 67 -11.05 -7.92 -10.58
N ALA A 68 -10.83 -6.97 -11.49
CA ALA A 68 -10.66 -5.55 -11.15
C ALA A 68 -11.94 -4.73 -11.37
N GLN A 69 -13.09 -5.38 -11.61
CA GLN A 69 -14.35 -4.68 -11.78
C GLN A 69 -14.87 -4.22 -10.43
N LEU A 70 -14.97 -2.90 -10.24
CA LEU A 70 -15.51 -2.33 -9.00
C LEU A 70 -16.98 -2.73 -8.79
N THR A 71 -17.34 -3.06 -7.55
CA THR A 71 -18.74 -3.29 -7.18
C THR A 71 -19.51 -1.95 -7.13
N PRO A 72 -20.84 -1.96 -7.28
CA PRO A 72 -21.63 -0.73 -7.12
C PRO A 72 -21.44 -0.05 -5.75
N SER A 73 -21.22 -0.83 -4.69
CA SER A 73 -20.96 -0.32 -3.35
C SER A 73 -19.55 0.23 -3.15
N ALA A 74 -18.58 -0.20 -3.97
CA ALA A 74 -17.19 0.23 -3.86
C ALA A 74 -17.03 1.74 -4.04
N SER A 75 -17.79 2.33 -4.96
CA SER A 75 -17.73 3.76 -5.24
C SER A 75 -17.95 4.60 -3.98
N GLY A 76 -18.91 4.23 -3.12
CA GLY A 76 -19.19 4.98 -1.89
C GLY A 76 -18.04 4.94 -0.88
N ALA A 77 -17.34 3.81 -0.76
CA ALA A 77 -16.16 3.70 0.09
C ALA A 77 -14.98 4.51 -0.46
N LEU A 78 -14.70 4.38 -1.76
CA LEU A 78 -13.63 5.11 -2.43
C LEU A 78 -13.88 6.62 -2.44
N ASP A 79 -15.13 7.05 -2.62
CA ASP A 79 -15.51 8.47 -2.60
C ASP A 79 -15.23 9.09 -1.21
N ARG A 80 -15.50 8.38 -0.11
CA ARG A 80 -15.16 8.85 1.25
C ARG A 80 -13.65 8.89 1.51
N ILE A 81 -12.91 7.90 1.04
CA ILE A 81 -11.44 7.91 1.13
C ILE A 81 -10.89 9.11 0.35
N ALA A 82 -11.40 9.36 -0.86
CA ALA A 82 -10.97 10.48 -1.70
C ALA A 82 -11.22 11.84 -1.03
N GLN A 83 -12.38 12.00 -0.38
CA GLN A 83 -12.72 13.22 0.36
C GLN A 83 -11.69 13.50 1.47
N ILE A 84 -11.35 12.49 2.27
CA ILE A 84 -10.37 12.63 3.35
C ILE A 84 -8.97 12.91 2.79
N ILE A 85 -8.59 12.24 1.69
CA ILE A 85 -7.34 12.55 0.99
C ILE A 85 -7.29 14.02 0.57
N ALA A 86 -8.37 14.54 -0.02
CA ALA A 86 -8.44 15.91 -0.50
C ALA A 86 -8.43 16.95 0.63
N SER A 87 -8.99 16.64 1.81
CA SER A 87 -9.00 17.56 2.96
C SER A 87 -7.73 17.49 3.81
N ASP A 88 -7.32 16.29 4.21
CA ASP A 88 -6.33 16.08 5.28
C ASP A 88 -4.95 15.70 4.76
N TYR A 89 -4.88 15.19 3.52
CA TYR A 89 -3.67 14.67 2.91
C TYR A 89 -3.34 15.31 1.55
N ARG A 90 -3.85 16.52 1.29
CA ARG A 90 -3.80 17.20 -0.02
C ARG A 90 -2.40 17.38 -0.62
N GLN A 91 -1.36 17.39 0.20
CA GLN A 91 0.02 17.58 -0.26
C GLN A 91 0.83 16.29 -0.25
N GLN A 92 0.34 15.22 0.37
CA GLN A 92 1.08 13.98 0.59
C GLN A 92 1.02 13.09 -0.65
N ARG A 93 2.12 12.38 -0.92
CA ARG A 93 2.15 11.29 -1.90
C ARG A 93 1.37 10.08 -1.40
N ILE A 94 0.65 9.42 -2.30
CA ILE A 94 -0.19 8.28 -1.94
C ILE A 94 0.07 7.12 -2.90
N ALA A 95 0.53 6.00 -2.36
CA ALA A 95 0.54 4.74 -3.10
C ALA A 95 -0.79 4.01 -2.94
N ILE A 96 -1.21 3.36 -4.02
CA ILE A 96 -2.32 2.41 -4.05
C ILE A 96 -1.70 1.03 -4.32
N GLU A 97 -1.61 0.21 -3.29
CA GLU A 97 -0.91 -1.07 -3.32
C GLU A 97 -1.92 -2.22 -3.43
N GLY A 98 -1.80 -3.03 -4.48
CA GLY A 98 -2.65 -4.19 -4.73
C GLY A 98 -2.03 -5.48 -4.19
N HIS A 99 -2.79 -6.22 -3.39
CA HIS A 99 -2.42 -7.53 -2.87
C HIS A 99 -3.53 -8.57 -3.09
N THR A 100 -3.10 -9.80 -3.34
CA THR A 100 -3.98 -10.95 -3.52
C THR A 100 -3.60 -12.06 -2.54
N ASP A 101 -4.44 -13.09 -2.43
CA ASP A 101 -4.04 -14.35 -1.82
C ASP A 101 -3.21 -15.19 -2.82
N ASN A 102 -2.79 -16.38 -2.41
CA ASN A 102 -2.05 -17.30 -3.26
C ASN A 102 -2.94 -18.27 -4.06
N ALA A 103 -4.26 -18.05 -4.12
CA ALA A 103 -5.15 -18.95 -4.82
C ALA A 103 -4.85 -18.87 -6.33
N PRO A 104 -4.77 -20.02 -7.04
CA PRO A 104 -4.56 -19.98 -8.47
C PRO A 104 -5.74 -19.33 -9.18
N LEU A 105 -5.44 -18.53 -10.21
CA LEU A 105 -6.45 -17.91 -11.06
C LEU A 105 -6.76 -18.84 -12.23
N TYR A 106 -8.04 -19.13 -12.46
CA TYR A 106 -8.50 -20.02 -13.53
C TYR A 106 -9.54 -19.33 -14.41
N GLY A 107 -9.41 -19.48 -15.73
CA GLY A 107 -10.46 -19.12 -16.70
C GLY A 107 -10.82 -17.63 -16.82
N GLY A 108 -10.07 -16.73 -16.18
CA GLY A 108 -10.31 -15.28 -16.18
C GLY A 108 -9.33 -14.48 -17.04
N THR A 109 -9.51 -13.16 -17.05
CA THR A 109 -8.66 -12.19 -17.77
C THR A 109 -7.22 -12.15 -17.25
N TYR A 110 -7.03 -12.41 -15.96
CA TYR A 110 -5.73 -12.32 -15.29
C TYR A 110 -5.14 -13.71 -15.09
N THR A 111 -3.89 -13.89 -15.50
CA THR A 111 -3.19 -15.19 -15.40
C THR A 111 -2.22 -15.25 -14.23
N THR A 112 -1.91 -14.13 -13.59
CA THR A 112 -1.04 -14.07 -12.40
C THR A 112 -1.59 -13.16 -11.31
N SER A 113 -1.20 -13.43 -10.06
CA SER A 113 -1.53 -12.61 -8.89
C SER A 113 -1.09 -11.15 -9.06
N HIS A 114 0.07 -10.92 -9.69
CA HIS A 114 0.57 -9.58 -10.00
C HIS A 114 -0.28 -8.85 -11.04
N GLN A 115 -0.75 -9.53 -12.09
CA GLN A 115 -1.63 -8.92 -13.09
C GLN A 115 -2.96 -8.49 -12.47
N LEU A 116 -3.57 -9.35 -11.65
CA LEU A 116 -4.81 -9.02 -10.96
C LEU A 116 -4.60 -7.84 -10.00
N ALA A 117 -3.54 -7.87 -9.19
CA ALA A 117 -3.21 -6.78 -8.27
C ALA A 117 -2.98 -5.45 -9.00
N ALA A 118 -2.24 -5.46 -10.12
CA ALA A 118 -1.98 -4.27 -10.93
C ALA A 118 -3.26 -3.69 -11.52
N ALA A 119 -4.15 -4.56 -12.02
CA ALA A 119 -5.43 -4.12 -12.56
C ALA A 119 -6.33 -3.53 -11.47
N GLN A 120 -6.38 -4.15 -10.29
CA GLN A 120 -7.14 -3.66 -9.15
C GLN A 120 -6.63 -2.31 -8.63
N SER A 121 -5.31 -2.15 -8.46
CA SER A 121 -4.72 -0.87 -8.04
C SER A 121 -4.97 0.24 -9.07
N ASN A 122 -4.89 -0.07 -10.37
CA ASN A 122 -5.18 0.90 -11.42
C ASN A 122 -6.67 1.25 -11.49
N ALA A 123 -7.58 0.30 -11.30
CA ALA A 123 -9.02 0.58 -11.26
C ALA A 123 -9.38 1.54 -10.11
N VAL A 124 -8.74 1.39 -8.95
CA VAL A 124 -8.88 2.33 -7.84
C VAL A 124 -8.30 3.70 -8.19
N MET A 125 -7.09 3.77 -8.76
CA MET A 125 -6.50 5.05 -9.18
C MET A 125 -7.38 5.77 -10.22
N ASP A 126 -7.91 5.03 -11.19
CA ASP A 126 -8.82 5.57 -12.21
C ASP A 126 -10.11 6.11 -11.59
N HIS A 127 -10.69 5.39 -10.62
CA HIS A 127 -11.86 5.88 -9.88
C HIS A 127 -11.54 7.20 -9.18
N LEU A 128 -10.48 7.24 -8.38
CA LEU A 128 -10.08 8.42 -7.59
C LEU A 128 -9.77 9.64 -8.47
N THR A 129 -9.11 9.44 -9.59
CA THR A 129 -8.70 10.54 -10.49
C THR A 129 -9.85 11.00 -11.38
N ARG A 130 -10.61 10.08 -11.99
CA ARG A 130 -11.65 10.46 -12.96
C ARG A 130 -12.94 10.89 -12.28
N ARG A 131 -13.32 10.24 -11.19
CA ARG A 131 -14.58 10.53 -10.48
C ARG A 131 -14.38 11.59 -9.41
N ASN A 132 -13.35 11.45 -8.57
CA ASN A 132 -13.12 12.33 -7.43
C ASN A 132 -12.13 13.47 -7.73
N GLN A 133 -11.52 13.49 -8.92
CA GLN A 133 -10.66 14.57 -9.40
C GLN A 133 -9.41 14.78 -8.53
N LEU A 134 -8.93 13.72 -7.86
CA LEU A 134 -7.63 13.78 -7.20
C LEU A 134 -6.51 14.00 -8.23
N PRO A 135 -5.50 14.84 -7.95
CA PRO A 135 -4.39 15.07 -8.86
C PRO A 135 -3.66 13.76 -9.20
N THR A 136 -3.47 13.47 -10.49
CA THR A 136 -2.77 12.25 -10.93
C THR A 136 -1.33 12.20 -10.44
N THR A 137 -0.68 13.36 -10.27
CA THR A 137 0.68 13.49 -9.72
C THR A 137 0.79 13.14 -8.24
N GLN A 138 -0.32 13.17 -7.51
CA GLN A 138 -0.37 12.78 -6.10
C GLN A 138 -0.32 11.26 -5.91
N LEU A 139 -0.84 10.52 -6.88
CA LEU A 139 -1.13 9.10 -6.79
C LEU A 139 -0.14 8.27 -7.61
N PHE A 140 0.16 7.06 -7.13
CA PHE A 140 0.87 6.04 -7.90
C PHE A 140 0.44 4.65 -7.46
N THR A 141 0.69 3.63 -8.27
CA THR A 141 0.26 2.25 -8.00
C THR A 141 1.44 1.31 -7.82
N LEU A 142 1.27 0.31 -6.95
CA LEU A 142 2.15 -0.84 -6.83
C LEU A 142 1.33 -2.13 -6.86
N ALA A 143 1.90 -3.19 -7.44
CA ALA A 143 1.27 -4.49 -7.57
C ALA A 143 2.12 -5.57 -6.90
N HIS A 144 1.80 -5.88 -5.65
CA HIS A 144 2.52 -6.87 -4.87
C HIS A 144 2.09 -8.31 -5.18
N GLY A 145 0.90 -8.50 -5.76
CA GLY A 145 0.34 -9.83 -5.95
C GLY A 145 0.23 -10.57 -4.62
N SER A 146 0.66 -11.82 -4.61
CA SER A 146 0.61 -12.72 -3.45
C SER A 146 1.87 -12.68 -2.58
N ASN A 147 2.85 -11.81 -2.88
CA ASN A 147 4.20 -11.90 -2.31
C ASN A 147 4.30 -11.41 -0.86
N TYR A 148 3.31 -10.67 -0.39
CA TYR A 148 3.31 -10.04 0.94
C TYR A 148 2.02 -10.39 1.69
N PRO A 149 1.84 -11.67 2.08
CA PRO A 149 0.70 -12.10 2.88
C PRO A 149 0.80 -11.52 4.31
N ILE A 150 -0.33 -11.11 4.85
CA ILE A 150 -0.47 -10.64 6.24
C ILE A 150 -1.18 -11.65 7.13
N ALA A 151 -1.71 -12.72 6.53
CA ALA A 151 -2.37 -13.82 7.21
C ALA A 151 -2.15 -15.15 6.49
N ASP A 152 -2.51 -16.25 7.14
CA ASP A 152 -2.32 -17.60 6.61
C ASP A 152 -3.23 -17.89 5.40
N ASN A 153 -2.59 -18.15 4.26
CA ASN A 153 -3.26 -18.51 3.00
C ASN A 153 -3.96 -19.88 3.02
N GLN A 154 -3.69 -20.73 4.01
CA GLN A 154 -4.38 -22.02 4.14
C GLN A 154 -5.82 -21.87 4.63
N THR A 155 -6.15 -20.76 5.30
CA THR A 155 -7.50 -20.52 5.84
C THR A 155 -8.32 -19.57 4.96
N PRO A 156 -9.66 -19.75 4.85
CA PRO A 156 -10.51 -18.79 4.14
C PRO A 156 -10.42 -17.37 4.69
N ALA A 157 -10.34 -17.24 6.02
CA ALA A 157 -10.20 -15.95 6.70
C ALA A 157 -8.86 -15.27 6.35
N GLY A 158 -7.75 -16.01 6.39
CA GLY A 158 -6.45 -15.45 6.05
C GLY A 158 -6.32 -15.10 4.57
N ARG A 159 -6.91 -15.88 3.66
CA ARG A 159 -7.01 -15.49 2.24
C ARG A 159 -7.79 -14.20 2.05
N SER A 160 -8.95 -14.04 2.71
CA SER A 160 -9.73 -12.80 2.64
C SER A 160 -8.95 -11.61 3.19
N ALA A 161 -8.21 -11.78 4.29
CA ALA A 161 -7.33 -10.74 4.82
C ALA A 161 -6.19 -10.38 3.85
N ASN A 162 -5.63 -11.36 3.12
CA ASN A 162 -4.56 -11.11 2.15
C ASN A 162 -5.03 -10.34 0.92
N ARG A 163 -6.26 -10.59 0.46
CA ARG A 163 -6.91 -9.85 -0.65
C ARG A 163 -7.31 -8.46 -0.21
N ARG A 164 -6.48 -7.46 -0.52
CA ARG A 164 -6.69 -6.08 -0.06
C ARG A 164 -6.06 -5.04 -0.97
N ILE A 165 -6.59 -3.83 -0.89
CA ILE A 165 -5.95 -2.61 -1.38
C ILE A 165 -5.42 -1.87 -0.15
N GLU A 166 -4.17 -1.43 -0.22
CA GLU A 166 -3.60 -0.55 0.79
C GLU A 166 -3.39 0.85 0.22
N PHE A 167 -3.89 1.86 0.93
CA PHE A 167 -3.54 3.26 0.68
C PHE A 167 -2.39 3.63 1.61
N VAL A 168 -1.24 3.92 1.03
CA VAL A 168 -0.03 4.28 1.79
C VAL A 168 0.22 5.76 1.62
N ILE A 169 0.03 6.51 2.70
CA ILE A 169 0.19 7.96 2.73
C ILE A 169 1.57 8.27 3.26
N TYR A 170 2.40 8.79 2.38
CA TYR A 170 3.77 9.16 2.64
C TYR A 170 3.85 10.52 3.34
N PRO A 171 4.82 10.72 4.23
CA PRO A 171 5.06 12.03 4.82
C PRO A 171 5.60 13.04 3.80
N GLU A 172 6.27 12.56 2.74
CA GLU A 172 6.77 13.39 1.65
C GLU A 172 5.63 13.98 0.80
N THR A 173 5.85 15.22 0.36
CA THR A 173 4.92 15.93 -0.52
C THR A 173 5.31 15.76 -1.98
N TRP A 174 4.32 15.79 -2.90
CA TRP A 174 4.53 15.73 -4.35
C TRP A 174 4.72 17.11 -4.98
#